data_AF-A0A352N884-F1
#
_entry.id   AF-A0A352N884-F1
#
_cell.length_a   1.000
_cell.length_b   1.000
_cell.length_c   1.000
_cell.angle_alpha   90.00
_cell.angle_beta   90.00
_cell.angle_gamma   90.00
#
_symmetry.space_group_name_H-M   'P 1'
#
loop_
_entity.id
_entity.type
_entity.pdbx_description
1 polymer ?
#
loop_
_entity_poly.entity_id
_entity_poly.type
_entity_poly.pdbx_seq_one_letter_code
_entity_poly.pdbx_strand_id
1 'polypeptide(L)'
;MIIIKTGDIFMTIIDVEKIKNQCKELRDSLAEIEFKLNGSDFVPLEDYGKTVKEKRKLTKMTQMQLATIAGISTGCLKKIEKGSKNVSLENAEKVLNSIGKKLYIR
;
A
#
# COMPACT_ATOMS: atom_id res chain seq x y z
N MET A 1 -0.22 -19.32 52.08
CA MET A 1 1.14 -19.26 51.49
C MET A 1 1.12 -20.14 50.25
N ILE A 2 1.04 -19.57 49.04
CA ILE A 2 0.99 -20.35 47.80
C ILE A 2 2.43 -20.67 47.39
N ILE A 3 2.85 -21.93 47.56
CA ILE A 3 4.15 -22.42 47.11
C ILE A 3 3.97 -22.83 45.64
N ILE A 4 4.30 -21.94 44.71
CA ILE A 4 4.36 -22.27 43.28
C ILE A 4 5.60 -23.16 43.09
N LYS A 5 5.43 -24.39 42.57
CA LYS A 5 6.57 -25.30 42.37
C LYS A 5 7.42 -24.76 41.22
N THR A 6 8.74 -24.89 41.35
CA THR A 6 9.71 -24.48 40.32
C THR A 6 9.43 -25.06 38.93
N GLY A 7 8.77 -26.23 38.85
CA GLY A 7 8.29 -26.82 37.59
C GLY A 7 7.17 -26.03 36.90
N ASP A 8 6.25 -25.42 37.66
CA ASP A 8 5.14 -24.64 37.10
C ASP A 8 5.64 -23.33 36.47
N ILE A 9 6.66 -22.72 37.10
CA ILE A 9 7.34 -21.53 36.58
C ILE A 9 8.10 -21.86 35.29
N PHE A 10 8.79 -23.01 35.25
CA PHE A 10 9.54 -23.45 34.08
C PHE A 10 8.63 -23.74 32.87
N MET A 11 7.49 -24.41 33.10
CA MET A 11 6.50 -24.67 32.05
C MET A 11 5.87 -23.37 31.51
N THR A 12 5.57 -22.42 32.40
CA THR A 12 5.05 -21.10 31.98
C THR A 12 6.03 -20.34 31.10
N ILE A 13 7.34 -20.42 31.38
CA ILE A 13 8.38 -19.78 30.56
C ILE A 13 8.45 -20.40 29.16
N ILE A 14 8.38 -21.74 29.07
CA ILE A 14 8.36 -22.45 27.78
C ILE A 14 7.14 -22.04 26.95
N ASP A 15 5.97 -21.94 27.57
CA ASP A 15 4.74 -21.52 26.87
C ASP A 15 4.85 -20.08 26.34
N VAL A 16 5.44 -19.16 27.11
CA VAL A 16 5.69 -17.78 26.66
C VAL A 16 6.67 -17.74 25.48
N GLU A 17 7.73 -18.55 25.52
CA GLU A 17 8.73 -18.61 24.45
C GLU A 17 8.13 -19.20 23.16
N LYS A 18 7.28 -20.21 23.29
CA LYS A 18 6.51 -20.80 22.18
C LYS A 18 5.55 -19.77 21.57
N ILE A 19 4.82 -19.02 22.38
CA ILE A 19 3.92 -17.96 21.92
C ILE A 19 4.69 -16.88 21.17
N LYS A 20 5.86 -16.45 21.68
CA LYS A 20 6.71 -15.46 20.99
C LYS A 20 7.14 -15.93 19.61
N ASN A 21 7.56 -17.19 19.49
CA ASN A 21 7.96 -17.77 18.21
C ASN A 21 6.78 -17.85 17.24
N GLN A 22 5.61 -18.27 17.69
CA GLN A 22 4.39 -18.27 16.88
C GLN A 22 4.00 -16.84 16.42
N CYS A 23 4.11 -15.84 17.29
CA CYS A 23 3.88 -14.44 16.91
C CYS A 23 4.89 -13.94 15.87
N LYS A 24 6.14 -14.39 15.93
CA LYS A 24 7.16 -14.05 14.94
C LYS A 24 6.83 -14.66 13.57
N GLU A 25 6.52 -15.95 13.53
CA GLU A 25 6.14 -16.66 12.30
C GLU A 25 4.89 -16.04 11.64
N LEU A 26 3.88 -15.68 12.45
CA LEU A 26 2.69 -14.99 11.97
C LEU A 26 3.01 -13.60 11.40
N ARG A 27 3.91 -12.84 12.05
CA ARG A 27 4.33 -11.53 11.56
C ARG A 27 5.06 -11.66 10.22
N ASP A 28 5.96 -12.62 10.09
CA ASP A 28 6.72 -12.82 8.85
C ASP A 28 5.80 -13.23 7.70
N SER A 29 4.82 -14.11 7.99
CA SER A 29 3.77 -14.49 7.03
C SER A 29 2.91 -13.29 6.59
N LEU A 30 2.58 -12.39 7.54
CA LEU A 30 1.82 -11.18 7.25
C LEU A 30 2.58 -10.25 6.31
N ALA A 31 3.88 -10.03 6.55
CA ALA A 31 4.73 -9.20 5.70
C ALA A 31 4.81 -9.74 4.27
N GLU A 32 4.85 -11.06 4.11
CA GLU A 32 4.88 -11.69 2.78
C GLU A 32 3.55 -11.54 2.03
N ILE A 33 2.42 -11.61 2.75
CA ILE A 33 1.08 -11.35 2.21
C ILE A 33 0.95 -9.87 1.81
N GLU A 34 1.39 -8.95 2.68
CA GLU A 34 1.42 -7.52 2.38
C GLU A 34 2.25 -7.23 1.14
N PHE A 35 3.42 -7.84 0.99
CA PHE A 35 4.25 -7.70 -0.20
C PHE A 35 3.57 -8.24 -1.47
N LYS A 36 2.94 -9.42 -1.38
CA LYS A 36 2.19 -10.02 -2.51
C LYS A 36 0.98 -9.18 -2.91
N LEU A 37 0.30 -8.55 -1.95
CA LEU A 37 -0.82 -7.64 -2.20
C LEU A 37 -0.35 -6.29 -2.77
N ASN A 38 0.75 -5.74 -2.25
CA ASN A 38 1.28 -4.42 -2.58
C ASN A 38 2.25 -4.41 -3.78
N GLY A 39 2.66 -5.57 -4.31
CA GLY A 39 3.45 -5.65 -5.55
C GLY A 39 2.76 -4.99 -6.74
N SER A 40 1.42 -4.86 -6.69
CA SER A 40 0.62 -4.13 -7.67
C SER A 40 0.60 -2.61 -7.46
N ASP A 41 1.18 -2.10 -6.38
CA ASP A 41 1.07 -0.68 -6.01
C ASP A 41 2.05 0.22 -6.73
N PHE A 42 3.16 -0.35 -7.19
CA PHE A 42 4.17 0.38 -7.95
C PHE A 42 3.82 0.40 -9.42
N VAL A 43 3.75 1.60 -9.98
CA VAL A 43 3.39 1.83 -11.38
C VAL A 43 4.58 2.48 -12.09
N PRO A 44 5.09 1.87 -13.19
CA PRO A 44 6.16 2.47 -13.98
C PRO A 44 5.78 3.85 -14.51
N LEU A 45 6.77 4.73 -14.63
CA LEU A 45 6.59 6.09 -15.16
C LEU A 45 6.04 6.08 -16.60
N GLU A 46 6.28 5.02 -17.37
CA GLU A 46 5.75 4.90 -18.73
C GLU A 46 4.22 4.69 -18.74
N ASP A 47 3.68 4.03 -17.71
CA ASP A 47 2.31 3.48 -17.70
C ASP A 47 1.37 4.13 -16.67
N TYR A 48 1.88 5.04 -15.83
CA TYR A 48 1.09 5.62 -14.74
C TYR A 48 -0.19 6.32 -15.21
N GLY A 49 -0.13 7.07 -16.32
CA GLY A 49 -1.30 7.77 -16.86
C GLY A 49 -2.43 6.82 -17.29
N LYS A 50 -2.08 5.65 -17.85
CA LYS A 50 -3.03 4.60 -18.22
C LYS A 50 -3.66 3.98 -16.97
N THR A 51 -2.83 3.63 -15.98
CA THR A 51 -3.26 3.05 -14.71
C THR A 51 -4.24 3.97 -13.98
N VAL A 52 -3.96 5.27 -13.93
CA VAL A 52 -4.85 6.29 -13.36
C VAL A 52 -6.21 6.29 -14.03
N LYS A 53 -6.23 6.29 -15.37
CA LYS A 53 -7.46 6.32 -16.15
C LYS A 53 -8.31 5.07 -15.93
N GLU A 54 -7.67 3.90 -15.90
CA GLU A 54 -8.34 2.62 -15.69
C GLU A 54 -8.94 2.54 -14.29
N LYS A 55 -8.15 2.89 -13.26
CA LYS A 55 -8.63 2.89 -11.88
C LYS A 55 -9.78 3.86 -11.66
N ARG A 56 -9.70 5.08 -12.23
CA ARG A 56 -10.79 6.07 -12.18
C ARG A 56 -12.09 5.53 -12.79
N LYS A 57 -12.00 4.87 -13.95
CA LYS A 57 -13.17 4.30 -14.63
C LYS A 57 -13.75 3.13 -13.84
N LEU A 58 -12.89 2.26 -13.30
CA LEU A 58 -13.29 1.14 -12.44
C LEU A 58 -14.08 1.62 -11.23
N THR A 59 -13.65 2.74 -10.61
CA THR A 59 -14.34 3.37 -9.47
C THR A 59 -15.48 4.31 -9.86
N LYS A 60 -15.83 4.38 -11.15
CA LYS A 60 -16.92 5.21 -11.71
C LYS A 60 -16.80 6.71 -11.40
N MET A 61 -15.57 7.21 -11.25
CA MET A 61 -15.31 8.63 -11.01
C MET A 61 -15.22 9.43 -12.30
N THR A 62 -15.76 10.65 -12.30
CA THR A 62 -15.46 11.65 -13.31
C THR A 62 -14.03 12.15 -13.16
N GLN A 63 -13.46 12.76 -14.22
CA GLN A 63 -12.15 13.42 -14.12
C GLN A 63 -12.15 14.53 -13.06
N MET A 64 -13.27 15.24 -12.91
CA MET A 64 -13.43 16.27 -11.88
C MET A 64 -13.33 15.71 -10.47
N GLN A 65 -14.07 14.63 -10.19
CA GLN A 65 -14.04 14.00 -8.87
C GLN A 65 -12.65 13.53 -8.48
N LEU A 66 -11.96 12.81 -9.37
CA LEU A 66 -10.60 12.33 -9.07
C LEU A 66 -9.62 13.50 -8.91
N ALA A 67 -9.70 14.51 -9.77
CA ALA A 67 -8.83 15.68 -9.68
C ALA A 67 -9.03 16.42 -8.34
N THR A 68 -10.28 16.55 -7.88
CA THR A 68 -10.62 17.13 -6.57
C THR A 68 -10.01 16.32 -5.43
N ILE A 69 -10.12 14.99 -5.45
CA ILE A 69 -9.56 14.11 -4.41
C ILE A 69 -8.04 14.19 -4.37
N ALA A 70 -7.40 14.22 -5.55
CA ALA A 70 -5.96 14.33 -5.67
C ALA A 70 -5.41 15.75 -5.41
N GLY A 71 -6.27 16.75 -5.26
CA GLY A 71 -5.85 18.14 -5.07
C GLY A 71 -5.13 18.73 -6.30
N ILE A 72 -5.53 18.36 -7.51
CA ILE A 72 -4.98 18.89 -8.77
C ILE A 72 -6.08 19.46 -9.67
N SER A 73 -5.70 20.20 -10.72
CA SER A 73 -6.67 20.67 -11.70
C SER A 73 -7.16 19.53 -12.60
N THR A 74 -8.43 19.60 -13.04
CA THR A 74 -9.00 18.70 -14.04
C THR A 74 -8.22 18.67 -15.34
N GLY A 75 -7.70 19.83 -15.77
CA GLY A 75 -6.83 19.94 -16.93
C GLY A 75 -5.51 19.18 -16.75
N CYS A 76 -4.92 19.22 -15.56
CA CYS A 76 -3.73 18.43 -15.23
C CYS A 76 -4.03 16.93 -15.28
N LEU A 77 -5.11 16.46 -14.64
CA LEU A 77 -5.52 15.05 -14.71
C LEU A 77 -5.75 14.59 -16.16
N LYS A 78 -6.38 15.42 -16.99
CA LYS A 78 -6.59 15.11 -18.41
C LYS A 78 -5.27 14.97 -19.19
N LYS A 79 -4.24 15.76 -18.86
CA LYS A 79 -2.89 15.63 -19.44
C LYS A 79 -2.20 14.35 -18.96
N ILE A 80 -2.33 14.01 -17.67
CA ILE A 80 -1.82 12.76 -17.09
C ILE A 80 -2.43 11.54 -17.79
N GLU A 81 -3.76 11.46 -17.90
CA GLU A 81 -4.45 10.33 -18.54
C GLU A 81 -4.19 10.20 -20.05
N LYS A 82 -3.63 11.24 -20.67
CA LYS A 82 -3.17 11.24 -22.07
C LYS A 82 -1.69 10.87 -22.21
N GLY A 83 -0.95 10.68 -21.12
CA GLY A 83 0.49 10.38 -21.15
C GLY A 83 1.37 11.58 -21.50
N SER A 84 0.96 12.80 -21.12
CA SER A 84 1.76 13.99 -21.39
C SER A 84 3.09 13.97 -20.62
N LYS A 85 4.20 14.24 -21.32
CA LYS A 85 5.55 14.26 -20.73
C LYS A 85 5.84 15.49 -19.85
N ASN A 86 5.03 16.54 -19.95
CA ASN A 86 5.22 17.81 -19.21
C ASN A 86 4.30 17.92 -18.00
N VAL A 87 4.24 16.87 -17.18
CA VAL A 87 3.56 16.89 -15.87
C VAL A 87 4.62 16.83 -14.78
N SER A 88 4.49 17.65 -13.74
CA SER A 88 5.41 17.59 -12.60
C SER A 88 5.28 16.25 -11.86
N LEU A 89 6.40 15.77 -11.33
CA LEU A 89 6.46 14.56 -10.50
C LEU A 89 5.44 14.62 -9.36
N GLU A 90 5.38 15.75 -8.67
CA GLU A 90 4.44 16.01 -7.57
C GLU A 90 2.97 15.76 -7.97
N ASN A 91 2.55 16.22 -9.15
CA ASN A 91 1.17 16.02 -9.61
C ASN A 91 0.89 14.55 -9.99
N ALA A 92 1.89 13.86 -10.54
CA ALA A 92 1.80 12.43 -10.82
C ALA A 92 1.65 11.62 -9.51
N GLU A 93 2.47 11.93 -8.51
CA GLU A 93 2.43 11.31 -7.18
C GLU A 93 1.11 11.57 -6.45
N LYS A 94 0.63 12.82 -6.43
CA LYS A 94 -0.67 13.19 -5.83
C LYS A 94 -1.81 12.33 -6.36
N VAL A 95 -1.88 12.18 -7.68
CA VAL A 95 -2.91 11.37 -8.33
C VAL A 95 -2.73 9.88 -8.04
N LEU A 96 -1.52 9.34 -8.11
CA LEU A 96 -1.28 7.91 -7.81
C LEU A 96 -1.62 7.59 -6.35
N ASN A 97 -1.19 8.43 -5.42
CA ASN A 97 -1.49 8.26 -4.00
C ASN A 97 -3.00 8.28 -3.74
N SER A 98 -3.75 9.15 -4.44
CA SER A 98 -5.22 9.22 -4.32
C SER A 98 -5.95 7.93 -4.76
N ILE A 99 -5.28 7.08 -5.53
CA ILE A 99 -5.82 5.78 -5.99
C ILE A 99 -5.12 4.58 -5.35
N GLY A 100 -4.32 4.81 -4.30
CA GLY A 100 -3.58 3.77 -3.59
C GLY A 100 -2.43 3.17 -4.39
N LYS A 101 -1.78 3.97 -5.25
CA LYS A 101 -0.62 3.57 -6.07
C LYS A 101 0.56 4.49 -5.80
N LYS A 102 1.76 4.03 -6.13
CA LYS A 102 3.03 4.75 -6.02
C LYS A 102 3.76 4.70 -7.35
N LEU A 103 4.46 5.78 -7.67
CA LEU A 103 5.27 5.84 -8.87
C LEU A 103 6.55 5.01 -8.68
N TYR A 104 6.99 4.34 -9.75
CA TYR A 104 8.27 3.64 -9.81
C TYR A 104 9.09 4.16 -10.98
N ILE A 105 10.34 4.49 -10.70
CA ILE A 105 11.34 4.96 -11.68
C ILE A 105 12.48 3.93 -11.65
N ARG A 106 12.85 3.42 -12.83
CA ARG A 106 13.96 2.48 -12.99
C ARG A 106 15.31 3.16 -12.88
#